data_AF-A0A525CD08-F1
#
_entry.id   AF-A0A525CD08-F1
#
_cell.length_a   1.000
_cell.length_b   1.000
_cell.length_c   1.000
_cell.angle_alpha   90.00
_cell.angle_beta   90.00
_cell.angle_gamma   90.00
#
_symmetry.space_group_name_H-M   'P 1'
#
loop_
_entity.id
_entity.type
_entity.pdbx_description
1 polymer ?
#
loop_
_entity_poly.entity_id
_entity_poly.type
_entity_poly.pdbx_seq_one_letter_code
_entity_poly.pdbx_strand_id
1 'polypeptide(L)'
;MDGILIKFQSPDWWFTGIFFILLGLLIRFVLRKIPGILKKLFRNSNAKTLKKIKKQRWSQYEIQFQIAVERSYFMVFILSCFAYIILLVASPLAQIFIENTLLGMLLATPAYIAEIFWLNKSTYVSRLIFYANKVV
;
A
#
# COMPACT_ATOMS: atom_id res chain seq x y z
N MET A 1 -26.03 45.17 1.63
CA MET A 1 -25.69 44.27 2.76
C MET A 1 -26.78 43.21 3.00
N ASP A 2 -27.83 43.20 2.17
CA ASP A 2 -29.08 42.46 2.39
C ASP A 2 -29.00 40.98 1.97
N GLY A 3 -28.10 40.64 1.04
CA GLY A 3 -27.92 39.26 0.58
C GLY A 3 -27.23 38.33 1.60
N ILE A 4 -26.53 38.88 2.59
CA ILE A 4 -25.94 38.09 3.70
C ILE A 4 -27.03 37.81 4.75
N LEU A 5 -27.88 38.81 5.04
CA LEU A 5 -28.99 38.68 5.99
C LEU A 5 -30.03 37.65 5.54
N ILE A 6 -30.35 37.61 4.23
CA ILE A 6 -31.26 36.59 3.65
C ILE A 6 -30.66 35.18 3.74
N LYS A 7 -29.33 35.04 3.60
CA LYS A 7 -28.63 33.75 3.76
C LYS A 7 -28.47 33.30 5.22
N PHE A 8 -28.53 34.22 6.18
CA PHE A 8 -28.52 33.89 7.61
C PHE A 8 -29.87 33.31 8.08
N GLN A 9 -30.97 33.65 7.40
CA GLN A 9 -32.31 33.10 7.69
C GLN A 9 -32.56 31.73 7.02
N SER A 10 -31.75 31.33 6.03
CA SER A 10 -31.91 30.02 5.40
C SER A 10 -31.27 28.90 6.24
N PRO A 11 -32.02 27.85 6.64
CA PRO A 11 -31.50 26.74 7.44
C PRO A 11 -30.31 26.00 6.79
N ASP A 12 -30.23 26.01 5.46
CA ASP A 12 -29.18 25.35 4.67
C ASP A 12 -27.78 25.92 4.94
N TRP A 13 -27.68 27.22 5.24
CA TRP A 13 -26.40 27.88 5.50
C TRP A 13 -25.82 27.45 6.85
N TRP A 14 -26.68 27.30 7.86
CA TRP A 14 -26.29 26.76 9.17
C TRP A 14 -25.96 25.28 9.09
N PHE A 15 -26.74 24.51 8.33
CA PHE A 15 -26.49 23.08 8.14
C PHE A 15 -25.14 22.81 7.48
N THR A 16 -24.79 23.56 6.43
CA THR A 16 -23.49 23.42 5.76
C THR A 16 -22.34 23.81 6.69
N GLY A 17 -22.42 24.94 7.40
CA GLY A 17 -21.39 25.37 8.34
C GLY A 17 -21.17 24.39 9.50
N ILE A 18 -22.25 23.95 10.15
CA ILE A 18 -22.21 22.99 11.26
C ILE A 18 -21.72 21.62 10.78
N PHE A 19 -22.14 21.18 9.59
CA PHE A 19 -21.70 19.93 8.98
C PHE A 19 -20.18 19.92 8.76
N PHE A 20 -19.59 20.99 8.21
CA PHE A 20 -18.13 21.05 8.01
C PHE A 20 -17.35 21.09 9.33
N ILE A 21 -17.89 21.74 10.38
CA ILE A 21 -17.29 21.73 11.71
C ILE A 21 -17.32 20.31 12.31
N LEU A 22 -18.46 19.62 12.22
CA LEU A 22 -18.60 18.23 12.66
C LEU A 22 -17.70 17.29 11.86
N LEU A 23 -17.64 17.45 10.53
CA LEU A 23 -16.76 16.69 9.64
C LEU A 23 -15.29 16.89 10.02
N GLY A 24 -14.87 18.14 10.27
CA GLY A 24 -13.51 18.46 10.71
C GLY A 24 -13.16 17.83 12.06
N LEU A 25 -14.09 17.86 13.02
CA LEU A 25 -13.91 17.18 14.32
C LEU A 25 -13.82 15.66 14.16
N LEU A 26 -14.64 15.07 13.30
CA LEU A 26 -14.64 13.64 13.00
C LEU A 26 -13.33 13.22 12.31
N ILE A 27 -12.87 13.98 11.31
CA ILE A 27 -11.58 13.77 10.64
C ILE A 27 -10.45 13.83 11.67
N ARG A 28 -10.42 14.84 12.54
CA ARG A 28 -9.41 14.96 13.60
C ARG A 28 -9.44 13.76 14.56
N PHE A 29 -10.62 13.27 14.91
CA PHE A 29 -10.77 12.10 15.77
C PHE A 29 -10.23 10.84 15.09
N VAL A 30 -10.59 10.61 13.83
CA VAL A 30 -10.12 9.48 13.02
C VAL A 30 -8.60 9.53 12.83
N LEU A 31 -8.05 10.67 12.40
CA LEU A 31 -6.61 10.87 12.22
C LEU A 31 -5.81 10.65 13.51
N ARG A 32 -6.35 11.00 14.68
CA ARG A 32 -5.70 10.71 15.97
C ARG A 32 -5.69 9.22 16.33
N LYS A 33 -6.69 8.44 15.90
CA LYS A 33 -6.80 7.01 16.20
C LYS A 33 -6.03 6.13 15.22
N ILE A 34 -5.92 6.55 13.96
CA ILE A 34 -5.18 5.85 12.90
C ILE A 34 -3.77 5.42 13.32
N PRO A 35 -2.87 6.28 13.85
CA PRO A 35 -1.50 5.87 14.16
C PRO A 35 -1.44 4.79 15.25
N GLY A 36 -2.35 4.84 16.24
CA GLY A 36 -2.44 3.82 17.29
C GLY A 36 -2.87 2.45 16.76
N ILE A 37 -3.86 2.45 15.87
CA ILE A 37 -4.37 1.23 15.22
C ILE A 37 -3.29 0.65 14.29
N LEU A 38 -2.69 1.49 13.44
CA LEU A 38 -1.60 1.08 12.56
C LEU A 38 -0.44 0.49 13.36
N LYS A 39 0.03 1.17 14.41
CA LYS A 39 1.11 0.66 15.28
C LYS A 39 0.77 -0.71 15.89
N LYS A 40 -0.49 -0.91 16.32
CA LYS A 40 -0.95 -2.21 16.85
C LYS A 40 -0.94 -3.30 15.78
N LEU A 41 -1.40 -3.00 14.57
CA LEU A 41 -1.40 -3.91 13.43
C LEU A 41 0.04 -4.28 13.01
N PHE A 42 0.92 -3.30 12.86
CA PHE A 42 2.34 -3.51 12.56
C PHE A 42 3.04 -4.34 13.63
N ARG A 43 2.77 -4.08 14.93
CA ARG A 43 3.34 -4.88 16.03
C ARG A 43 2.89 -6.33 15.96
N ASN A 44 1.59 -6.58 15.73
CA ASN A 44 1.05 -7.93 15.63
C ASN A 44 1.61 -8.67 14.40
N SER A 45 1.67 -7.99 13.25
CA SER A 45 2.29 -8.52 12.03
C SER A 45 3.75 -8.90 12.27
N ASN A 46 4.53 -8.00 12.88
CA ASN A 46 5.93 -8.27 13.23
C ASN A 46 6.10 -9.46 14.16
N ALA A 47 5.25 -9.59 15.19
CA ALA A 47 5.30 -10.73 16.10
C ALA A 47 5.02 -12.06 15.38
N LYS A 48 4.02 -12.09 14.48
CA LYS A 48 3.72 -13.27 13.64
C LYS A 48 4.90 -13.61 12.73
N THR A 49 5.50 -12.62 12.10
CA THR A 49 6.67 -12.79 11.22
C THR A 49 7.87 -13.34 11.99
N LEU A 50 8.18 -12.79 13.17
CA LEU A 50 9.27 -13.28 14.02
C LEU A 50 9.03 -14.72 14.49
N LYS A 51 7.77 -15.09 14.82
CA LYS A 51 7.42 -16.46 15.18
C LYS A 51 7.67 -17.44 14.02
N LYS A 52 7.35 -17.04 12.77
CA LYS A 52 7.67 -17.84 11.56
C LYS A 52 9.18 -18.00 11.37
N ILE A 53 9.93 -16.89 11.45
CA ILE A 53 11.39 -16.88 11.32
C ILE A 53 12.03 -17.80 12.37
N LYS A 54 11.59 -17.73 13.63
CA LYS A 54 12.10 -18.59 14.72
C LYS A 54 11.93 -20.09 14.42
N LYS A 55 10.88 -20.48 13.71
CA LYS A 55 10.63 -21.86 13.30
C LYS A 55 11.52 -22.27 12.12
N GLN A 56 11.66 -21.41 11.11
CA GLN A 56 12.31 -21.75 9.84
C GLN A 56 13.84 -21.58 9.84
N ARG A 57 14.40 -20.76 10.74
CA ARG A 57 15.83 -20.39 10.74
C ARG A 57 16.83 -21.55 10.87
N TRP A 58 16.39 -22.73 11.31
CA TRP A 58 17.28 -23.87 11.59
C TRP A 58 17.48 -24.78 10.37
N SER A 59 16.57 -24.75 9.41
CA SER A 59 16.65 -25.60 8.21
C SER A 59 17.20 -24.78 7.06
N GLN A 60 18.40 -25.14 6.60
CA GLN A 60 19.01 -24.53 5.42
C GLN A 60 18.15 -24.73 4.16
N TYR A 61 17.51 -25.89 4.03
CA TYR A 61 16.58 -26.16 2.93
C TYR A 61 15.40 -25.19 2.93
N GLU A 62 14.78 -24.95 4.08
CA GLU A 62 13.68 -23.97 4.21
C GLU A 62 14.13 -22.56 3.84
N ILE A 63 15.32 -22.15 4.26
CA ILE A 63 15.86 -20.82 3.93
C ILE A 63 16.07 -20.70 2.41
N GLN A 64 16.71 -21.69 1.80
CA GLN A 64 16.94 -21.71 0.34
C GLN A 64 15.63 -21.72 -0.44
N PHE A 65 14.62 -22.46 0.03
CA PHE A 65 13.28 -22.44 -0.55
C PHE A 65 12.65 -21.04 -0.48
N GLN A 66 12.74 -20.36 0.68
CA GLN A 66 12.20 -19.00 0.81
C GLN A 66 12.94 -17.99 -0.09
N ILE A 67 14.25 -18.15 -0.30
CA ILE A 67 15.05 -17.36 -1.24
C ILE A 67 14.62 -17.62 -2.68
N ALA A 68 14.44 -18.89 -3.07
CA ALA A 68 13.97 -19.25 -4.41
C ALA A 68 12.60 -18.63 -4.70
N VAL A 69 11.66 -18.69 -3.74
CA VAL A 69 10.35 -18.07 -3.86
C VAL A 69 10.45 -16.55 -4.01
N GLU A 70 11.33 -15.88 -3.27
CA GLU A 70 11.56 -14.43 -3.42
C GLU A 70 12.06 -14.07 -4.82
N ARG A 71 13.01 -14.84 -5.35
CA ARG A 71 13.51 -14.67 -6.73
C ARG A 71 12.41 -14.91 -7.76
N SER A 72 11.51 -15.88 -7.54
CA SER A 72 10.36 -16.09 -8.42
C SER A 72 9.41 -14.88 -8.42
N TYR A 73 9.15 -14.26 -7.26
CA TYR A 73 8.35 -13.02 -7.21
C TYR A 73 9.05 -11.87 -7.94
N PHE A 74 10.36 -11.75 -7.81
CA PHE A 74 11.14 -10.75 -8.53
C PHE A 74 11.06 -10.95 -10.06
N MET A 75 11.14 -12.19 -10.53
CA MET A 75 10.96 -12.51 -11.95
C MET A 75 9.56 -12.12 -12.44
N VAL A 76 8.51 -12.44 -11.68
CA VAL A 76 7.13 -12.05 -12.04
C VAL A 76 6.99 -10.53 -12.11
N PHE A 77 7.58 -9.80 -11.15
CA PHE A 77 7.59 -8.34 -11.17
C PHE A 77 8.29 -7.80 -12.43
N ILE A 78 9.51 -8.25 -12.73
CA ILE A 78 10.23 -7.82 -13.93
C ILE A 78 9.46 -8.15 -15.21
N LEU A 79 8.90 -9.35 -15.32
CA LEU A 79 8.09 -9.75 -16.47
C LEU A 79 6.86 -8.86 -16.62
N SER A 80 6.21 -8.50 -15.51
CA SER A 80 5.10 -7.54 -15.53
C SER A 80 5.56 -6.18 -16.05
N CYS A 81 6.71 -5.66 -15.59
CA CYS A 81 7.27 -4.40 -16.09
C CYS A 81 7.53 -4.45 -17.61
N PHE A 82 8.17 -5.52 -18.10
CA PHE A 82 8.39 -5.68 -19.53
C PHE A 82 7.09 -5.79 -20.32
N ALA A 83 6.10 -6.53 -19.82
CA ALA A 83 4.79 -6.61 -20.45
C ALA A 83 4.12 -5.22 -20.57
N TYR A 84 4.19 -4.40 -19.52
CA TYR A 84 3.66 -3.03 -19.56
C TYR A 84 4.44 -2.10 -20.48
N ILE A 85 5.77 -2.22 -20.54
CA ILE A 85 6.58 -1.46 -21.51
C ILE A 85 6.18 -1.84 -22.94
N ILE A 86 6.02 -3.13 -23.24
CA ILE A 86 5.57 -3.59 -24.55
C ILE A 86 4.16 -3.08 -24.86
N LEU A 87 3.23 -3.14 -23.90
CA LEU A 87 1.88 -2.61 -24.08
C LEU A 87 1.87 -1.10 -24.32
N LEU A 88 2.76 -0.33 -23.69
CA LEU A 88 2.88 1.10 -23.94
C LEU A 88 3.40 1.41 -25.35
N VAL A 89 4.28 0.57 -25.91
CA VAL A 89 4.83 0.77 -27.25
C VAL A 89 3.92 0.23 -28.36
N ALA A 90 3.31 -0.93 -28.15
CA ALA A 90 2.59 -1.67 -29.19
C ALA A 90 1.07 -1.41 -29.22
N SER A 91 0.49 -0.82 -28.17
CA SER A 91 -0.96 -0.61 -28.06
C SER A 91 -1.30 0.88 -27.85
N PRO A 92 -2.55 1.31 -28.05
CA PRO A 92 -2.96 2.68 -27.77
C PRO A 92 -2.99 3.01 -26.27
N LEU A 93 -2.47 2.15 -25.37
CA LEU A 93 -2.32 2.47 -23.95
C LEU A 93 -1.59 3.79 -23.73
N ALA A 94 -0.61 4.14 -24.57
CA ALA A 94 0.07 5.42 -24.48
C ALA A 94 -0.90 6.61 -24.65
N GLN A 95 -1.89 6.50 -25.54
CA GLN A 95 -2.91 7.52 -25.74
C GLN A 95 -3.85 7.62 -24.54
N ILE A 96 -4.25 6.48 -23.95
CA ILE A 96 -5.08 6.44 -22.73
C ILE A 96 -4.36 7.11 -21.55
N PHE A 97 -3.04 6.93 -21.43
CA PHE A 97 -2.23 7.59 -20.40
C PHE A 97 -2.18 9.12 -20.57
N ILE A 98 -2.20 9.61 -21.82
CA ILE A 98 -2.20 11.04 -22.15
C ILE A 98 -3.58 11.66 -21.92
N GLU A 99 -4.65 10.98 -22.33
CA GLU A 99 -6.03 11.47 -22.18
C GLU A 99 -6.52 11.43 -20.72
N ASN A 100 -6.19 10.36 -20.01
CA ASN A 100 -6.62 10.19 -18.62
C ASN A 100 -5.57 9.43 -17.81
N THR A 101 -4.69 10.20 -17.16
CA THR A 101 -3.61 9.67 -16.30
C THR A 101 -4.14 8.78 -15.18
N LEU A 102 -5.34 9.04 -14.65
CA LEU A 102 -5.93 8.23 -13.59
C LEU A 102 -6.26 6.81 -14.09
N LEU A 103 -6.86 6.70 -15.29
CA LEU A 103 -7.16 5.41 -15.90
C LEU A 103 -5.87 4.65 -16.26
N GLY A 104 -4.84 5.35 -16.73
CA GLY A 104 -3.51 4.77 -16.96
C GLY A 104 -2.91 4.18 -15.67
N MET A 105 -2.95 4.94 -14.56
CA MET A 105 -2.50 4.45 -13.25
C MET A 105 -3.31 3.24 -12.77
N LEU A 106 -4.63 3.23 -13.00
CA LEU A 106 -5.50 2.11 -12.64
C LEU A 106 -5.16 0.85 -13.45
N LEU A 107 -4.89 1.00 -14.75
CA LEU A 107 -4.45 -0.11 -15.62
C LEU A 107 -3.07 -0.67 -15.22
N ALA A 108 -2.20 0.15 -14.63
CA ALA A 108 -0.89 -0.27 -14.10
C ALA A 108 -0.97 -0.92 -12.70
N THR A 109 -2.14 -0.95 -12.06
CA THR A 109 -2.31 -1.53 -10.71
C THR A 109 -1.80 -2.97 -10.55
N PRO A 110 -1.95 -3.88 -11.53
CA PRO A 110 -1.38 -5.23 -11.42
C PRO A 110 0.15 -5.24 -11.25
N ALA A 111 0.88 -4.33 -11.91
CA ALA A 111 2.33 -4.22 -11.73
C ALA A 111 2.70 -3.75 -10.32
N TYR A 112 1.98 -2.74 -9.79
CA TYR A 112 2.18 -2.28 -8.42
C TYR A 112 1.85 -3.36 -7.38
N ILE A 113 0.82 -4.19 -7.65
CA ILE A 113 0.49 -5.32 -6.77
C ILE A 113 1.65 -6.33 -6.75
N ALA A 114 2.21 -6.69 -7.91
CA ALA A 114 3.36 -7.58 -8.01
C ALA A 114 4.58 -7.03 -7.27
N GLU A 115 4.85 -5.72 -7.40
CA GLU A 115 5.92 -5.02 -6.69
C GLU A 115 5.75 -5.12 -5.16
N ILE A 116 4.54 -4.84 -4.65
CA ILE A 116 4.24 -4.90 -3.22
C ILE A 116 4.44 -6.34 -2.68
N PHE A 117 4.02 -7.36 -3.44
CA PHE A 117 4.24 -8.75 -3.05
C PHE A 117 5.73 -9.09 -2.99
N TRP A 118 6.50 -8.70 -4.01
CA TRP A 118 7.94 -8.91 -4.04
C TRP A 118 8.63 -8.19 -2.87
N LEU A 119 8.36 -6.90 -2.64
CA LEU A 119 8.97 -6.11 -1.55
C LEU A 119 8.68 -6.70 -0.17
N ASN A 120 7.44 -7.13 0.08
CA ASN A 120 7.07 -7.78 1.34
C ASN A 120 7.83 -9.10 1.54
N LYS A 121 7.97 -9.90 0.46
CA LYS A 121 8.70 -11.16 0.51
C LYS A 121 10.20 -10.94 0.67
N SER A 122 10.76 -9.97 -0.04
CA SER A 122 12.17 -9.59 0.04
C SER A 122 12.54 -9.16 1.46
N THR A 123 11.75 -8.26 2.06
CA THR A 123 11.92 -7.84 3.46
C THR A 123 11.86 -9.03 4.43
N TYR A 124 10.95 -9.99 4.19
CA TYR A 124 10.87 -11.21 4.99
C TYR A 124 12.13 -12.06 4.89
N VAL A 125 12.61 -12.31 3.67
CA VAL A 125 13.79 -13.15 3.40
C VAL A 125 15.05 -12.49 3.93
N SER A 126 15.25 -11.19 3.74
CA SER A 126 16.38 -10.46 4.33
C SER A 126 16.39 -10.61 5.86
N ARG A 127 15.24 -10.50 6.52
CA ARG A 127 15.13 -10.76 7.96
C ARG A 127 15.41 -12.21 8.30
N LEU A 128 14.87 -13.17 7.56
CA LEU A 128 15.09 -14.60 7.77
C LEU A 128 16.58 -14.94 7.71
N ILE A 129 17.28 -14.49 6.66
CA ILE A 129 18.72 -14.68 6.50
C ILE A 129 19.47 -14.01 7.63
N PHE A 130 19.13 -12.77 7.98
CA PHE A 130 19.76 -12.06 9.09
C PHE A 130 19.60 -12.78 10.44
N TYR A 131 18.44 -13.39 10.71
CA TYR A 131 18.22 -14.15 11.95
C TYR A 131 18.74 -15.60 11.89
N ALA A 132 18.92 -16.16 10.70
CA ALA A 132 19.52 -17.47 10.50
C ALA A 132 21.05 -17.42 10.56
N ASN A 133 21.66 -16.36 10.03
CA ASN A 133 23.07 -16.00 10.17
C ASN A 133 23.34 -15.17 11.44
N LYS A 134 22.46 -15.25 12.45
CA LYS A 134 22.72 -14.68 13.78
C LYS A 134 23.09 -15.79 14.75
N VAL A 135 24.35 -15.87 15.21
CA VAL A 135 25.34 -14.78 15.34
C VAL A 135 26.73 -15.26 14.88
N VAL A 136 27.37 -14.49 13.99
CA VAL A 136 28.83 -14.27 14.04
C VAL A 136 29.04 -12.85 14.56
#